data_AF-K4L513-F1
#
_entry.id   AF-K4L513-F1
#
_cell.length_a   1.000
_cell.length_b   1.000
_cell.length_c   1.000
_cell.angle_alpha   90.00
_cell.angle_beta   90.00
_cell.angle_gamma   90.00
#
_symmetry.space_group_name_H-M   'P 1'
#
loop_
_entity.id
_entity.type
_entity.pdbx_description
1 polymer ?
#
loop_
_entity_poly.entity_id
_entity_poly.type
_entity_poly.pdbx_seq_one_letter_code
_entity_poly.pdbx_strand_id
1 'polypeptide(L)'
;MALYQERLNRIFKTINLEQADRVPVLGTYGTWSAYYAGYTPAQVDIDLDKCAKASVKVANDIPVDMLHMVSTRPAALLQSLGSKSFNYFLTLEDKRRKIAESLDAQEIQRF
;
A
#
# COMPACT_ATOMS: atom_id res chain seq x y z
N MET A 1 -11.09 -17.06 19.37
CA MET A 1 -10.72 -18.18 18.46
C MET A 1 -11.84 -18.56 17.48
N ALA A 2 -13.13 -18.38 17.80
CA ALA A 2 -14.24 -18.71 16.89
C ALA A 2 -14.22 -17.98 15.53
N LEU A 3 -14.08 -16.63 15.53
CA LEU A 3 -14.15 -15.82 14.30
C LEU A 3 -13.09 -16.17 13.24
N TYR A 4 -11.87 -16.51 13.68
CA TYR A 4 -10.81 -16.91 12.75
C TYR A 4 -11.17 -18.20 12.00
N GLN A 5 -11.65 -19.20 12.73
CA GLN A 5 -12.05 -20.48 12.14
C GLN A 5 -13.27 -20.31 11.21
N GLU A 6 -14.22 -19.46 11.58
CA GLU A 6 -15.36 -19.11 10.72
C GLU A 6 -14.90 -18.49 9.39
N ARG A 7 -13.96 -17.54 9.44
CA ARG A 7 -13.37 -16.93 8.23
C ARG A 7 -12.67 -17.98 7.36
N LEU A 8 -11.83 -18.82 7.96
CA LEU A 8 -11.15 -19.90 7.22
C LEU A 8 -12.15 -20.84 6.55
N ASN A 9 -13.17 -21.31 7.29
CA ASN A 9 -14.18 -22.21 6.75
C ASN A 9 -14.92 -21.56 5.56
N ARG A 10 -15.27 -20.27 5.67
CA ARG A 10 -15.90 -19.52 4.58
C ARG A 10 -15.01 -19.46 3.33
N ILE A 11 -13.72 -19.17 3.52
CA ILE A 11 -12.74 -19.05 2.42
C ILE A 11 -12.57 -20.40 1.72
N PHE A 12 -12.28 -21.47 2.48
CA PHE A 12 -12.02 -22.78 1.90
C PHE A 12 -13.24 -23.36 1.19
N LYS A 13 -14.44 -23.23 1.77
CA LYS A 13 -15.68 -23.63 1.09
C LYS A 13 -15.85 -22.89 -0.23
N THR A 14 -15.64 -21.58 -0.24
CA THR A 14 -15.76 -20.77 -1.47
C THR A 14 -14.75 -21.21 -2.53
N ILE A 15 -13.48 -21.44 -2.17
CA ILE A 15 -12.43 -21.89 -3.11
C ILE A 15 -12.74 -23.28 -3.68
N ASN A 16 -13.32 -24.17 -2.86
CA ASN A 16 -13.70 -25.53 -3.24
C ASN A 16 -15.06 -25.62 -3.95
N LEU A 17 -15.69 -24.47 -4.27
CA LEU A 17 -17.01 -24.40 -4.91
C LEU A 17 -18.14 -25.03 -4.06
N GLU A 18 -17.97 -25.03 -2.74
CA GLU A 18 -18.99 -25.43 -1.76
C GLU A 18 -19.78 -24.22 -1.24
N GLN A 19 -20.99 -24.47 -0.71
CA GLN A 19 -21.81 -23.42 -0.12
C GLN A 19 -21.21 -22.91 1.21
N ALA A 20 -20.72 -21.69 1.19
CA ALA A 20 -20.34 -20.93 2.38
C ALA A 20 -21.55 -20.23 3.03
N ASP A 21 -21.37 -19.73 4.26
CA ASP A 21 -22.38 -18.97 5.00
C ASP A 21 -22.66 -17.59 4.39
N ARG A 22 -21.65 -16.99 3.75
CA ARG A 22 -21.76 -15.81 2.87
C ARG A 22 -20.57 -15.73 1.91
N VAL A 23 -20.63 -14.83 0.94
CA VAL A 23 -19.48 -14.52 0.07
C VAL A 23 -18.33 -13.92 0.90
N PRO A 24 -17.11 -14.47 0.84
CA PRO A 24 -15.96 -13.90 1.53
C PRO A 24 -15.48 -12.62 0.83
N VAL A 25 -14.99 -11.67 1.61
CA VAL A 25 -14.50 -10.38 1.13
C VAL A 25 -12.98 -10.33 1.27
N LEU A 26 -12.29 -10.14 0.15
CA LEU A 26 -10.87 -9.82 0.08
C LEU A 26 -10.70 -8.30 0.02
N GLY A 27 -10.05 -7.73 1.04
CA GLY A 27 -9.72 -6.31 1.05
C GLY A 27 -8.55 -6.01 0.11
N THR A 28 -8.80 -5.26 -0.97
CA THR A 28 -7.74 -4.75 -1.85
C THR A 28 -7.19 -3.45 -1.31
N TYR A 29 -5.95 -3.51 -0.84
CA TYR A 29 -5.29 -2.38 -0.22
C TYR A 29 -4.39 -1.67 -1.23
N GLY A 30 -4.62 -0.38 -1.37
CA GLY A 30 -3.82 0.50 -2.21
C GLY A 30 -3.19 1.61 -1.38
N THR A 31 -2.76 2.69 -2.05
CA THR A 31 -2.19 3.88 -1.40
C THR A 31 -3.08 4.47 -0.31
N TRP A 32 -4.41 4.31 -0.43
CA TRP A 32 -5.38 4.78 0.54
C TRP A 32 -5.17 4.17 1.93
N SER A 33 -4.75 2.91 2.02
CA SER A 33 -4.59 2.20 3.29
C SER A 33 -3.41 2.76 4.12
N ALA A 34 -2.36 3.24 3.46
CA ALA A 34 -1.26 3.95 4.10
C ALA A 34 -1.77 5.23 4.76
N TYR A 35 -2.50 6.06 4.01
CA TYR A 35 -3.07 7.31 4.52
C TYR A 35 -4.10 7.07 5.62
N TYR A 36 -4.94 6.04 5.47
CA TYR A 36 -5.91 5.63 6.48
C TYR A 36 -5.24 5.29 7.83
N ALA A 37 -4.01 4.78 7.79
CA ALA A 37 -3.19 4.50 8.96
C ALA A 37 -2.27 5.64 9.39
N GLY A 38 -2.38 6.83 8.80
CA GLY A 38 -1.55 7.98 9.14
C GLY A 38 -0.13 7.91 8.58
N TYR A 39 0.13 7.04 7.60
CA TYR A 39 1.39 6.94 6.89
C TYR A 39 1.27 7.50 5.47
N THR A 40 2.42 7.71 4.84
CA THR A 40 2.51 7.97 3.40
C THR A 40 2.82 6.67 2.65
N PRO A 41 2.45 6.56 1.35
CA PRO A 41 2.82 5.40 0.52
C PRO A 41 4.32 5.10 0.54
N ALA A 42 5.17 6.14 0.45
CA ALA A 42 6.61 5.97 0.48
C ALA A 42 7.12 5.36 1.80
N GLN A 43 6.49 5.67 2.93
CA GLN A 43 6.86 5.08 4.22
C GLN A 43 6.50 3.59 4.31
N VAL A 44 5.33 3.18 3.82
CA VAL A 44 4.92 1.76 3.88
C VAL A 44 5.57 0.90 2.79
N ASP A 45 5.98 1.48 1.67
CA ASP A 45 6.62 0.73 0.57
C ASP A 45 8.09 0.37 0.87
N ILE A 46 8.73 0.99 1.86
CA ILE A 46 10.13 0.72 2.26
C ILE A 46 10.27 0.13 3.67
N ASP A 47 9.26 0.29 4.52
CA ASP A 47 9.25 -0.16 5.91
C ASP A 47 8.12 -1.18 6.09
N LEU A 48 8.51 -2.46 6.15
CA LEU A 48 7.56 -3.58 6.25
C LEU A 48 6.76 -3.56 7.56
N ASP A 49 7.32 -3.02 8.65
CA ASP A 49 6.59 -2.88 9.91
C ASP A 49 5.46 -1.87 9.79
N LYS A 50 5.72 -0.72 9.13
CA LYS A 50 4.67 0.27 8.83
C LYS A 50 3.63 -0.29 7.86
N CYS A 51 4.06 -1.07 6.86
CA CYS A 51 3.17 -1.77 5.94
C CYS A 51 2.22 -2.74 6.67
N ALA A 52 2.77 -3.57 7.56
CA ALA A 52 1.98 -4.51 8.35
C ALA A 52 0.99 -3.77 9.27
N LYS A 53 1.43 -2.71 9.96
CA LYS A 53 0.56 -1.88 10.83
C LYS A 53 -0.59 -1.24 10.05
N ALA A 54 -0.31 -0.71 8.85
CA ALA A 54 -1.34 -0.16 7.97
C ALA A 54 -2.37 -1.22 7.56
N SER A 55 -1.89 -2.41 7.18
CA SER A 55 -2.73 -3.56 6.79
C SER A 55 -3.66 -3.99 7.93
N VAL A 56 -3.09 -4.16 9.12
CA VAL A 56 -3.82 -4.61 10.31
C VAL A 56 -4.83 -3.58 10.77
N LYS A 57 -4.52 -2.28 10.69
CA LYS A 57 -5.50 -1.24 11.02
C LYS A 57 -6.75 -1.35 10.14
N VAL A 58 -6.58 -1.46 8.83
CA VAL A 58 -7.72 -1.61 7.91
C VAL A 58 -8.49 -2.90 8.21
N ALA A 59 -7.80 -4.01 8.47
CA ALA A 59 -8.42 -5.30 8.80
C ALA A 59 -9.25 -5.28 10.11
N ASN A 60 -8.83 -4.45 11.07
CA ASN A 60 -9.53 -4.29 12.34
C ASN A 60 -10.73 -3.35 12.23
N ASP A 61 -10.60 -2.29 11.41
CA ASP A 61 -11.63 -1.26 11.28
C ASP A 61 -12.70 -1.61 10.22
N ILE A 62 -12.34 -2.42 9.21
CA ILE A 62 -13.22 -2.81 8.10
C ILE A 62 -13.39 -4.33 8.09
N PRO A 63 -14.63 -4.86 8.13
CA PRO A 63 -14.88 -6.29 8.20
C PRO A 63 -14.54 -6.98 6.87
N VAL A 64 -13.32 -7.51 6.80
CA VAL A 64 -12.84 -8.36 5.70
C VAL A 64 -12.51 -9.76 6.20
N ASP A 65 -12.54 -10.73 5.29
CA ASP A 65 -12.18 -12.13 5.58
C ASP A 65 -10.70 -12.40 5.29
N MET A 66 -10.16 -11.66 4.32
CA MET A 66 -8.81 -11.82 3.79
C MET A 66 -8.17 -10.46 3.54
N LEU A 67 -6.84 -10.44 3.59
CA LEU A 67 -6.02 -9.28 3.29
C LEU A 67 -5.27 -9.54 1.99
N HIS A 68 -5.38 -8.62 1.03
CA HIS A 68 -4.40 -8.51 -0.04
C HIS A 68 -3.27 -7.58 0.44
N MET A 69 -2.02 -7.78 -0.01
CA MET A 69 -0.89 -6.94 0.41
C MET A 69 -1.18 -5.44 0.20
N VAL A 70 -0.89 -4.62 1.22
CA VAL A 70 -0.93 -3.13 1.18
C VAL A 70 0.13 -2.57 0.23
N SER A 71 1.32 -3.17 0.24
CA SER A 71 2.40 -2.77 -0.66
C SER A 71 2.22 -3.48 -2.00
N THR A 72 1.72 -2.73 -2.98
CA THR A 72 1.62 -3.16 -4.38
C THR A 72 2.91 -2.89 -5.14
N ARG A 73 3.84 -2.15 -4.55
CA ARG A 73 5.02 -1.65 -5.23
C ARG A 73 6.24 -2.25 -4.58
N PRO A 74 6.96 -3.12 -5.28
CA PRO A 74 8.27 -3.52 -4.81
C PRO A 74 9.19 -2.32 -5.03
N ALA A 75 9.13 -1.32 -4.14
CA ALA A 75 9.83 -0.04 -4.30
C ALA A 75 11.32 -0.26 -4.50
N ALA A 76 11.89 -1.22 -3.76
CA ALA A 76 13.25 -1.70 -3.96
C ALA A 76 13.47 -2.22 -5.39
N LEU A 77 12.61 -3.13 -5.90
CA LEU A 77 12.72 -3.66 -7.27
C LEU A 77 12.60 -2.55 -8.32
N LEU A 78 11.56 -1.72 -8.24
CA LEU A 78 11.31 -0.64 -9.19
C LEU A 78 12.48 0.35 -9.21
N GLN A 79 13.04 0.67 -8.05
CA GLN A 79 14.22 1.51 -7.96
C GLN A 79 15.47 0.83 -8.52
N SER A 80 15.70 -0.45 -8.21
CA SER A 80 16.81 -1.22 -8.79
C SER A 80 16.73 -1.29 -10.31
N LEU A 81 15.52 -1.23 -10.88
CA LEU A 81 15.27 -1.14 -12.32
C LEU A 81 15.39 0.30 -12.87
N GLY A 82 15.80 1.28 -12.06
CA GLY A 82 15.96 2.68 -12.47
C GLY A 82 14.65 3.44 -12.65
N SER A 83 13.53 2.93 -12.13
CA SER A 83 12.23 3.61 -12.24
C SER A 83 12.26 4.96 -11.55
N LYS A 84 11.80 5.99 -12.27
CA LYS A 84 11.58 7.36 -11.76
C LYS A 84 10.11 7.63 -11.44
N SER A 85 9.23 6.64 -11.59
CA SER A 85 7.78 6.80 -11.40
C SER A 85 7.41 7.18 -9.97
N PHE A 86 8.29 6.89 -9.01
CA PHE A 86 8.06 7.15 -7.59
C PHE A 86 9.37 7.50 -6.89
N ASN A 87 9.29 8.47 -6.00
CA ASN A 87 10.43 9.07 -5.31
C ASN A 87 10.63 8.45 -3.91
N TYR A 88 10.84 7.14 -3.84
CA TYR A 88 10.82 6.39 -2.57
C TYR A 88 11.95 6.76 -1.60
N PHE A 89 13.13 7.14 -2.12
CA PHE A 89 14.35 7.38 -1.32
C PHE A 89 14.99 8.74 -1.59
N LEU A 90 14.25 9.74 -2.10
CA LEU A 90 14.85 11.05 -2.28
C LEU A 90 15.32 11.59 -0.93
N THR A 91 16.61 11.86 -0.85
CA THR A 91 17.20 12.61 0.26
C THR A 91 16.60 14.02 0.30
N LEU A 92 16.78 14.73 1.41
CA LEU A 92 16.41 16.15 1.49
C LEU A 92 17.12 16.98 0.40
N GLU A 93 18.35 16.63 0.05
CA GLU A 93 19.11 17.26 -1.02
C GLU A 93 18.49 16.98 -2.40
N ASP A 94 18.09 15.74 -2.68
CA ASP A 94 17.41 15.41 -3.93
C ASP A 94 16.06 16.14 -4.08
N LYS A 95 15.33 16.30 -2.96
CA LYS A 95 14.08 17.06 -2.95
C LYS A 95 14.34 18.54 -3.20
N ARG A 96 15.35 19.13 -2.55
CA ARG A 96 15.75 20.54 -2.74
C ARG A 96 16.20 20.80 -4.18
N ARG A 97 17.01 19.92 -4.76
CA ARG A 97 17.46 20.01 -6.15
C ARG A 97 16.28 20.00 -7.13
N LYS A 98 15.34 19.07 -6.99
CA LYS A 98 14.15 19.02 -7.86
C LYS A 98 13.28 20.28 -7.74
N ILE A 99 13.17 20.86 -6.55
CA ILE A 99 12.44 22.12 -6.34
C ILE A 99 13.15 23.26 -7.08
N ALA A 100 14.47 23.39 -6.93
CA ALA A 100 15.26 24.40 -7.63
C ALA A 100 15.12 24.27 -9.16
N GLU A 101 15.28 23.06 -9.70
CA GLU A 101 15.10 22.78 -11.14
C GLU A 101 13.70 23.15 -11.64
N SER A 102 12.66 22.95 -10.83
CA SER A 102 11.28 23.31 -11.19
C SER A 102 11.01 24.82 -11.16
N LEU A 103 11.67 25.55 -10.26
CA LEU A 103 11.57 27.01 -10.17
C LEU A 103 12.30 27.67 -11.34
N ASP A 104 13.50 27.20 -11.67
CA ASP A 104 14.26 27.68 -12.83
C ASP A 104 13.48 27.42 -14.14
N ALA A 105 12.88 26.24 -14.28
CA ALA A 105 12.04 25.92 -15.45
C ALA A 105 10.81 26.84 -15.57
N GLN A 106 10.22 27.26 -14.45
CA GLN A 106 9.10 28.22 -14.44
C GLN A 106 9.55 29.64 -14.76
N GLU A 107 10.74 30.06 -14.32
CA GLU A 107 11.30 31.37 -14.68
C GLU A 107 11.64 31.43 -16.18
N ILE A 108 12.20 30.36 -16.75
CA ILE A 108 12.49 30.28 -18.19
C ILE A 108 11.20 30.34 -19.03
N GLN A 109 10.08 29.77 -18.57
CA GLN A 109 8.79 29.85 -19.25
C GLN A 109 8.09 31.22 -19.14
N ARG A 110 8.58 32.14 -18.31
CA ARG A 110 8.03 33.49 -18.15
C ARG A 110 8.65 34.53 -19.09
N PHE A 111 9.65 34.14 -19.88
CA PHE A 111 10.27 34.94 -20.95
C PHE A 111 9.92 34.35 -22.32
#